data_AF-A0A970BHY1-F1
#
_entry.id   AF-A0A970BHY1-F1
#
_cell.length_a   1.000
_cell.length_b   1.000
_cell.length_c   1.000
_cell.angle_alpha   90.00
_cell.angle_beta   90.00
_cell.angle_gamma   90.00
#
_symmetry.space_group_name_H-M   'P 1'
#
loop_
_entity.id
_entity.type
_entity.pdbx_description
1 polymer ?
#
loop_
_entity_poly.entity_id
_entity_poly.type
_entity_poly.pdbx_seq_one_letter_code
_entity_poly.pdbx_strand_id
1 'polypeptide(L)'
;MQPINFRIFANGLDLYPFQSLFFTRFRYNRLRPVFTDLNQESYGLDDIRKKQVLLVTGIASTKPLEDMLSRKTYNLHTLFFPDHHFFNKDDIKAIDKRFAELPDDKIVITTEKDAVRLQALPYLSDELKQKLFYLPINVFFLEETENESFNNKIINHVRNYQKNSRLPER
;
A
#
# COMPACT_ATOMS: atom_id res chain seq x y z
N MET A 1 7.10 -0.60 -18.69
CA MET A 1 8.45 -0.99 -19.15
C MET A 1 8.35 -1.51 -20.56
N GLN A 2 9.43 -1.37 -21.35
CA GLN A 2 9.51 -1.96 -22.68
C GLN A 2 9.96 -3.43 -22.59
N PRO A 3 9.56 -4.31 -23.54
CA PRO A 3 9.96 -5.72 -23.56
C PRO A 3 11.47 -5.96 -23.40
N ILE A 4 12.29 -5.06 -23.96
CA ILE A 4 13.75 -5.13 -23.89
C ILE A 4 14.30 -5.06 -22.45
N ASN A 5 13.62 -4.34 -21.55
CA ASN A 5 14.07 -4.18 -20.17
C ASN A 5 13.97 -5.51 -19.41
N PHE A 6 12.90 -6.28 -19.62
CA PHE A 6 12.73 -7.58 -18.99
C PHE A 6 13.84 -8.54 -19.39
N ARG A 7 14.26 -8.51 -20.66
CA ARG A 7 15.35 -9.36 -21.16
C ARG A 7 16.70 -8.96 -20.55
N ILE A 8 16.96 -7.66 -20.41
CA ILE A 8 18.19 -7.16 -19.76
C ILE A 8 18.23 -7.61 -18.30
N PHE A 9 17.12 -7.45 -17.55
CA PHE A 9 17.06 -7.91 -16.16
C PHE A 9 17.23 -9.43 -16.04
N ALA A 10 16.55 -10.21 -16.88
CA ALA A 10 16.67 -11.67 -16.84
C ALA A 10 18.11 -12.15 -17.08
N ASN A 11 18.78 -11.57 -18.07
CA ASN A 11 20.16 -11.92 -18.40
C ASN A 11 21.17 -11.46 -17.33
N GLY A 12 20.88 -10.37 -16.61
CA GLY A 12 21.77 -9.83 -15.57
C GLY A 12 21.68 -10.52 -14.21
N LEU A 13 20.73 -11.44 -14.02
CA LEU A 13 20.52 -12.15 -12.75
C LEU A 13 21.27 -13.49 -12.67
N ASP A 14 21.92 -13.94 -13.76
CA ASP A 14 22.67 -15.20 -13.85
C ASP A 14 21.95 -16.39 -13.20
N LEU A 15 20.67 -16.57 -13.58
CA LEU A 15 19.80 -17.57 -12.98
C LEU A 15 20.25 -18.99 -13.34
N TYR A 16 20.21 -19.89 -12.36
CA TYR A 16 20.42 -21.32 -12.62
C TYR A 16 19.29 -21.88 -13.50
N PRO A 17 19.53 -22.98 -14.27
CA PRO A 17 18.53 -23.57 -15.16
C PRO A 17 17.20 -23.96 -14.49
N PHE A 18 17.20 -24.19 -13.17
CA PHE A 18 16.03 -24.56 -12.38
C PHE A 18 15.35 -23.36 -11.69
N GLN A 19 15.96 -22.17 -11.72
CA GLN A 19 15.37 -20.98 -11.13
C GLN A 19 14.35 -20.37 -12.08
N SER A 20 13.26 -19.88 -11.52
CA SER A 20 12.18 -19.25 -12.27
C SER A 20 12.14 -17.77 -11.96
N LEU A 21 12.09 -16.96 -13.02
CA LEU A 21 11.92 -15.52 -12.92
C LEU A 21 10.45 -15.17 -13.15
N PHE A 22 9.92 -14.30 -12.32
CA PHE A 22 8.60 -13.73 -12.47
C PHE A 22 8.68 -12.22 -12.29
N PHE A 23 7.97 -11.49 -13.12
CA PHE A 23 7.89 -10.04 -12.98
C PHE A 23 6.55 -9.62 -12.40
N THR A 24 6.61 -8.71 -11.43
CA THR A 24 5.42 -8.16 -10.78
C THR A 24 5.43 -6.64 -10.81
N ARG A 25 4.26 -6.06 -10.57
CA ARG A 25 4.07 -4.63 -10.40
C ARG A 25 3.16 -4.36 -9.21
N PHE A 26 3.32 -3.19 -8.62
CA PHE A 26 2.34 -2.66 -7.70
C PHE A 26 1.15 -2.06 -8.43
N ARG A 27 -0.03 -2.23 -7.87
CA ARG A 27 -1.25 -1.54 -8.27
C ARG A 27 -1.90 -0.96 -7.02
N TYR A 28 -2.17 0.34 -7.07
CA TYR A 28 -2.99 1.02 -6.08
C TYR A 28 -4.46 0.80 -6.38
N ASN A 29 -5.22 0.52 -5.33
CA ASN A 29 -6.66 0.28 -5.43
C ASN A 29 -7.47 1.52 -5.04
N ARG A 30 -8.79 1.35 -4.89
CA ARG A 30 -9.66 2.41 -4.37
C ARG A 30 -9.27 2.74 -2.93
N LEU A 31 -9.27 4.03 -2.60
CA LEU A 31 -9.16 4.52 -1.24
C LEU A 31 -10.30 3.96 -0.39
N ARG A 32 -9.95 3.53 0.82
CA ARG A 32 -10.87 2.96 1.79
C ARG A 32 -10.81 3.77 3.08
N PRO A 33 -11.95 3.98 3.76
CA PRO A 33 -11.98 4.69 5.02
C PRO A 33 -11.28 3.84 6.09
N VAL A 34 -10.49 4.47 6.96
CA VAL A 34 -9.84 3.77 8.08
C VAL A 34 -10.88 3.37 9.14
N PHE A 35 -11.89 4.23 9.37
CA PHE A 35 -12.96 4.00 10.33
C PHE A 35 -14.28 3.73 9.60
N THR A 36 -14.51 2.47 9.23
CA THR A 36 -15.68 2.04 8.44
C THR A 36 -17.02 2.26 9.12
N ASP A 37 -17.03 2.32 10.45
CA ASP A 37 -18.25 2.57 11.25
C ASP A 37 -18.70 4.03 11.15
N LEU A 38 -17.80 4.95 10.78
CA LEU A 38 -18.06 6.39 10.67
C LEU A 38 -18.22 6.83 9.21
N ASN A 39 -17.59 6.13 8.27
CA ASN A 39 -17.64 6.43 6.85
C ASN A 39 -17.52 5.15 6.02
N GLN A 40 -18.42 4.96 5.06
CA GLN A 40 -18.41 3.81 4.13
C GLN A 40 -18.03 4.19 2.69
N GLU A 41 -17.79 5.46 2.42
CA GLU A 41 -17.41 5.95 1.10
C GLU A 41 -16.06 5.38 0.66
N SER A 42 -15.93 5.07 -0.63
CA SER A 42 -14.66 4.67 -1.22
C SER A 42 -14.41 5.49 -2.47
N TYR A 43 -13.18 5.97 -2.63
CA TYR A 43 -12.80 6.82 -3.75
C TYR A 43 -11.88 6.07 -4.71
N GLY A 44 -12.20 6.09 -5.98
CA GLY A 44 -11.25 5.81 -7.03
C GLY A 44 -10.22 6.93 -7.09
N LEU A 45 -9.06 6.64 -7.69
CA LEU A 45 -7.99 7.63 -7.81
C LEU A 45 -8.39 8.85 -8.67
N ASP A 46 -9.39 8.72 -9.54
CA ASP A 46 -9.87 9.86 -10.33
C ASP A 46 -10.94 10.69 -9.57
N ASP A 47 -11.57 10.11 -8.53
CA ASP A 47 -12.57 10.78 -7.68
C ASP A 47 -11.91 11.85 -6.78
N ILE A 48 -10.61 11.77 -6.55
CA ILE A 48 -9.85 12.72 -5.73
C ILE A 48 -9.33 13.93 -6.51
N ARG A 49 -9.59 14.03 -7.82
CA ARG A 49 -8.96 15.03 -8.70
C ARG A 49 -9.14 16.48 -8.27
N LYS A 50 -10.28 16.80 -7.67
CA LYS A 50 -10.61 18.15 -7.17
C LYS A 50 -10.48 18.29 -5.65
N LYS A 51 -10.27 17.18 -4.93
CA LYS A 51 -10.21 17.17 -3.47
C LYS A 51 -8.90 17.75 -2.96
N GLN A 52 -8.93 18.39 -1.80
CA GLN A 52 -7.73 18.73 -1.05
C GLN A 52 -7.22 17.47 -0.36
N VAL A 53 -6.03 17.01 -0.73
CA VAL A 53 -5.48 15.75 -0.22
C VAL A 53 -4.31 16.04 0.70
N LEU A 54 -4.42 15.65 1.97
CA LEU A 54 -3.29 15.61 2.88
C LEU A 54 -2.74 14.17 2.95
N LEU A 55 -1.58 13.94 2.36
CA LEU A 55 -0.84 12.69 2.49
C LEU A 55 -0.06 12.66 3.80
N VAL A 56 -0.46 11.79 4.71
CA VAL A 56 0.21 11.52 5.99
C VAL A 56 0.82 10.14 5.95
N THR A 57 2.14 10.01 6.07
CA THR A 57 2.77 8.68 6.10
C THR A 57 4.14 8.67 6.78
N GLY A 58 4.47 7.54 7.42
CA GLY A 58 5.76 7.24 8.02
C GLY A 58 6.39 5.99 7.40
N ILE A 59 6.53 5.98 6.07
CA ILE A 59 7.26 4.95 5.31
C ILE A 59 8.63 5.46 4.86
N ALA A 60 9.61 4.57 4.73
CA ALA A 60 10.97 4.91 4.32
C ALA A 60 11.08 5.69 3.00
N SER A 61 10.27 5.34 1.99
CA SER A 61 10.29 5.99 0.67
C SER A 61 8.89 6.47 0.29
N THR A 62 8.65 7.76 0.50
CA THR A 62 7.37 8.43 0.22
C THR A 62 7.23 8.85 -1.24
N LYS A 63 8.36 9.02 -1.94
CA LYS A 63 8.40 9.64 -3.27
C LYS A 63 7.52 8.95 -4.32
N PRO A 64 7.51 7.60 -4.45
CA PRO A 64 6.65 6.93 -5.43
C PRO A 64 5.16 7.18 -5.18
N LEU A 65 4.75 7.23 -3.91
CA LEU A 65 3.37 7.47 -3.52
C LEU A 65 2.97 8.93 -3.77
N GLU A 66 3.82 9.86 -3.38
CA GLU A 66 3.66 11.29 -3.64
C GLU A 66 3.52 11.56 -5.16
N ASP A 67 4.42 11.02 -5.95
CA ASP A 67 4.43 11.18 -7.41
C ASP A 67 3.21 10.55 -8.09
N MET A 68 2.64 9.49 -7.51
CA MET A 68 1.41 8.89 -8.02
C MET A 68 0.19 9.76 -7.67
N LEU A 69 0.08 10.23 -6.43
CA LEU A 69 -1.03 11.06 -5.98
C LEU A 69 -1.02 12.47 -6.62
N SER A 70 0.15 13.06 -6.87
CA SER A 70 0.27 14.37 -7.53
C SER A 70 -0.19 14.33 -8.99
N ARG A 71 -0.20 13.16 -9.62
CA ARG A 71 -0.80 12.95 -10.96
C ARG A 71 -2.32 12.77 -10.91
N LYS A 72 -2.87 12.54 -9.71
CA LYS A 72 -4.29 12.23 -9.50
C LYS A 72 -5.09 13.39 -8.92
N THR A 73 -4.47 14.27 -8.14
CA THR A 73 -5.07 15.52 -7.66
C THR A 73 -4.17 16.72 -7.92
N TYR A 74 -4.77 17.89 -8.10
CA TYR A 74 -4.05 19.17 -8.21
C TYR A 74 -3.67 19.76 -6.84
N ASN A 75 -4.26 19.25 -5.76
CA ASN A 75 -4.19 19.84 -4.43
C ASN A 75 -3.56 18.85 -3.43
N LEU A 76 -2.34 18.42 -3.70
CA LEU A 76 -1.60 17.52 -2.82
C LEU A 76 -0.80 18.32 -1.78
N HIS A 77 -1.05 18.00 -0.51
CA HIS A 77 -0.30 18.45 0.64
C HIS A 77 0.32 17.23 1.32
N THR A 78 1.47 17.40 1.96
CA THR A 78 2.22 16.29 2.55
C THR A 78 2.59 16.60 3.99
N LEU A 79 2.58 15.56 4.81
CA LEU A 79 3.14 15.57 6.16
C LEU A 79 3.79 14.21 6.39
N PHE A 80 5.12 14.19 6.36
CA PHE A 80 5.90 12.96 6.45
C PHE A 80 6.51 12.79 7.84
N PHE A 81 6.52 11.53 8.27
CA PHE A 81 7.11 11.10 9.53
C PHE A 81 8.24 10.09 9.24
N PRO A 82 9.14 9.84 10.20
CA PRO A 82 10.17 8.81 10.06
C PRO A 82 9.59 7.43 9.74
N ASP A 83 10.40 6.54 9.17
CA ASP A 83 9.97 5.17 8.92
C ASP A 83 9.62 4.48 10.25
N HIS A 84 8.58 3.67 10.23
CA HIS A 84 8.05 3.01 11.42
C HIS A 84 7.57 3.95 12.55
N HIS A 85 7.18 5.19 12.23
CA HIS A 85 6.76 6.17 13.22
C HIS A 85 5.59 5.71 14.09
N PHE A 86 5.75 5.89 15.41
CA PHE A 86 4.66 5.74 16.37
C PHE A 86 4.03 7.11 16.64
N PHE A 87 2.84 7.32 16.06
CA PHE A 87 2.10 8.57 16.20
C PHE A 87 1.74 8.87 17.66
N ASN A 88 2.25 9.98 18.18
CA ASN A 88 1.94 10.50 19.50
C ASN A 88 0.88 11.62 19.44
N LYS A 89 0.50 12.18 20.59
CA LYS A 89 -0.52 13.25 20.66
C LYS A 89 -0.13 14.53 19.92
N ASP A 90 1.16 14.90 19.93
CA ASP A 90 1.61 16.12 19.26
C ASP A 90 1.65 15.95 17.75
N ASP A 91 1.93 14.74 17.26
CA ASP A 91 1.79 14.41 15.84
C ASP A 91 0.34 14.54 15.37
N ILE A 92 -0.62 14.06 16.16
CA ILE A 92 -2.06 14.19 15.84
C ILE A 92 -2.47 15.66 15.84
N LYS A 93 -2.01 16.47 16.80
CA LYS A 93 -2.24 17.92 16.76
C LYS A 93 -1.66 18.58 15.51
N ALA A 94 -0.48 18.14 15.06
CA ALA A 94 0.13 18.64 13.85
C ALA A 94 -0.68 18.26 12.60
N ILE A 95 -1.18 17.01 12.54
CA ILE A 95 -2.07 16.54 11.48
C ILE A 95 -3.39 17.35 11.48
N ASP A 96 -4.04 17.49 12.64
CA ASP A 96 -5.30 18.24 12.79
C ASP A 96 -5.11 19.70 12.36
N LYS A 97 -4.03 20.35 12.83
CA LYS A 97 -3.71 21.73 12.43
C LYS A 97 -3.54 21.84 10.92
N ARG A 98 -2.73 20.97 10.32
CA ARG A 98 -2.48 20.99 8.87
C ARG A 98 -3.75 20.71 8.07
N PHE A 99 -4.60 19.80 8.56
CA PHE A 99 -5.88 19.48 7.95
C PHE A 99 -6.89 20.63 8.07
N ALA A 100 -6.94 21.32 9.20
CA ALA A 100 -7.79 22.48 9.42
C ALA A 100 -7.47 23.64 8.47
N GLU A 101 -6.19 23.86 8.15
CA GLU A 101 -5.73 24.89 7.20
C GLU A 101 -6.16 24.63 5.74
N LEU A 102 -6.58 23.41 5.39
CA LEU A 102 -7.01 23.09 4.04
C LEU A 102 -8.45 23.58 3.77
N PRO A 103 -8.74 24.02 2.53
CA PRO A 103 -10.10 24.33 2.09
C PRO A 103 -11.06 23.13 2.23
N ASP A 104 -12.36 23.40 2.04
CA ASP A 104 -13.39 22.37 2.02
C ASP A 104 -13.15 21.29 0.93
N ASP A 105 -13.88 20.18 1.05
CA ASP A 105 -13.69 18.96 0.25
C ASP A 105 -12.29 18.34 0.41
N LYS A 106 -11.85 18.28 1.67
CA LYS A 106 -10.57 17.74 2.11
C LYS A 106 -10.65 16.31 2.64
N ILE A 107 -9.59 15.54 2.38
CA ILE A 107 -9.39 14.18 2.88
C ILE A 107 -7.94 13.98 3.31
N VAL A 108 -7.73 13.06 4.24
CA VAL A 108 -6.40 12.57 4.62
C VAL A 108 -6.19 11.20 3.98
N ILE A 109 -5.07 11.02 3.30
CA ILE A 109 -4.65 9.73 2.75
C ILE A 109 -3.42 9.25 3.50
N THR A 110 -3.40 7.97 3.86
CA THR A 110 -2.25 7.30 4.47
C THR A 110 -2.01 5.93 3.85
N THR A 111 -0.98 5.21 4.31
CA THR A 111 -0.69 3.83 3.89
C THR A 111 -1.44 2.82 4.74
N GLU A 112 -1.59 1.58 4.29
CA GLU A 112 -2.19 0.50 5.09
C GLU A 112 -1.48 0.31 6.44
N LYS A 113 -0.14 0.41 6.46
CA LYS A 113 0.64 0.26 7.69
C LYS A 113 0.37 1.37 8.70
N ASP A 114 0.34 2.61 8.23
CA ASP A 114 0.10 3.78 9.07
C ASP A 114 -1.37 3.87 9.50
N ALA A 115 -2.30 3.41 8.66
CA ALA A 115 -3.72 3.30 9.01
C ALA A 115 -3.95 2.42 10.25
N VAL A 116 -3.30 1.26 10.32
CA VAL A 116 -3.37 0.37 11.49
C VAL A 116 -2.88 1.08 12.76
N ARG A 117 -1.79 1.84 12.65
CA ARG A 117 -1.23 2.60 13.78
C ARG A 117 -2.17 3.72 14.23
N LEU A 118 -2.71 4.49 13.28
CA LEU A 118 -3.65 5.58 13.56
C LEU A 118 -4.97 5.08 14.13
N GLN A 119 -5.48 3.94 13.65
CA GLN A 119 -6.71 3.32 14.14
C GLN A 119 -6.60 2.89 15.60
N ALA A 120 -5.40 2.52 16.07
CA ALA A 120 -5.17 2.10 17.44
C ALA A 120 -5.11 3.27 18.45
N LEU A 121 -5.08 4.53 17.99
CA LEU A 121 -4.94 5.68 18.88
C LEU A 121 -6.30 6.14 19.42
N PRO A 122 -6.45 6.34 20.73
CA PRO A 122 -7.73 6.74 21.34
C PRO A 122 -8.04 8.24 21.20
N TYR A 123 -7.14 9.03 20.63
CA TYR A 123 -7.18 10.49 20.66
C TYR A 123 -7.25 11.16 19.27
N LEU A 124 -7.64 10.42 18.22
CA LEU A 124 -8.02 11.06 16.95
C LEU A 124 -9.34 11.82 17.12
N SER A 125 -9.39 13.03 16.55
CA SER A 125 -10.62 13.81 16.43
C SER A 125 -11.63 13.11 15.50
N ASP A 126 -12.93 13.27 15.75
CA ASP A 126 -13.95 12.61 14.93
C ASP A 126 -14.00 13.15 13.51
N GLU A 127 -13.65 14.43 13.31
CA GLU A 127 -13.48 15.03 11.99
C GLU A 127 -12.38 14.29 11.20
N LEU A 128 -11.22 14.08 11.82
CA LEU A 128 -10.12 13.35 11.18
C LEU A 128 -10.53 11.91 10.89
N LYS A 129 -11.17 11.21 11.83
CA LYS A 129 -11.63 9.82 11.63
C LYS A 129 -12.56 9.69 10.42
N GLN A 130 -13.50 10.61 10.24
CA GLN A 130 -14.45 10.60 9.13
C GLN A 130 -13.78 10.87 7.77
N LYS A 131 -12.65 11.58 7.76
CA LYS A 131 -11.94 12.00 6.54
C LYS A 131 -10.62 11.27 6.32
N LEU A 132 -10.30 10.28 7.14
CA LEU A 132 -9.07 9.48 7.03
C LEU A 132 -9.28 8.23 6.18
N PHE A 133 -8.53 8.15 5.09
CA PHE A 133 -8.52 7.05 4.15
C PHE A 133 -7.13 6.44 4.07
N TYR A 134 -7.07 5.14 3.81
CA TYR A 134 -5.84 4.47 3.42
C TYR A 134 -5.90 4.09 1.95
N LEU A 135 -4.73 4.05 1.31
CA LEU A 135 -4.59 3.59 -0.06
C LEU A 135 -4.05 2.17 -0.09
N PRO A 136 -4.89 1.16 -0.43
CA PRO A 136 -4.43 -0.22 -0.50
C PRO A 136 -3.50 -0.44 -1.69
N ILE A 137 -2.48 -1.29 -1.49
CA ILE A 137 -1.53 -1.68 -2.53
C ILE A 137 -1.50 -3.19 -2.70
N ASN A 138 -1.56 -3.64 -3.94
CA ASN A 138 -1.52 -5.05 -4.29
C ASN A 138 -0.41 -5.33 -5.30
N VAL A 139 0.17 -6.53 -5.20
CA VAL A 139 1.15 -7.05 -6.15
C VAL A 139 0.41 -7.84 -7.21
N PHE A 140 0.69 -7.54 -8.47
CA PHE A 140 0.17 -8.27 -9.63
C PHE A 140 1.32 -8.75 -10.49
N PHE A 141 1.19 -9.96 -11.04
CA PHE A 141 2.03 -10.40 -12.14
C PHE A 141 1.78 -9.52 -13.37
N LEU A 142 2.78 -9.40 -14.23
CA LEU A 142 2.62 -8.63 -15.47
C LEU A 142 1.74 -9.37 -16.46
N GLU A 143 1.90 -10.69 -16.55
CA GLU A 143 1.09 -11.58 -17.37
C GLU A 143 0.32 -12.58 -16.50
N GLU A 144 -0.91 -12.94 -16.90
CA GLU A 144 -1.73 -13.92 -16.15
C GLU A 144 -1.09 -15.32 -16.17
N THR A 145 -0.40 -15.66 -17.25
CA THR A 145 0.32 -16.93 -17.39
C THR A 145 1.46 -17.07 -16.37
N GLU A 146 2.10 -15.98 -15.96
CA GLU A 146 3.10 -15.95 -14.89
C GLU A 146 2.47 -16.25 -13.53
N ASN A 147 1.29 -15.69 -13.27
CA ASN A 147 0.52 -15.92 -12.04
C ASN A 147 0.15 -17.40 -11.88
N GLU A 148 -0.43 -18.00 -12.93
CA GLU A 148 -0.78 -19.42 -12.95
C GLU A 148 0.45 -20.31 -12.75
N SER A 149 1.55 -20.02 -13.45
CA SER A 149 2.81 -20.78 -13.34
C SER A 149 3.41 -20.69 -11.94
N PHE A 150 3.39 -19.50 -11.32
CA PHE A 150 3.83 -19.31 -9.95
C PHE A 150 2.97 -20.10 -8.96
N ASN A 151 1.65 -19.96 -9.04
CA ASN A 151 0.72 -20.66 -8.14
C ASN A 151 0.85 -22.18 -8.28
N ASN A 152 0.96 -22.70 -9.50
CA ASN A 152 1.17 -24.13 -9.75
C ASN A 152 2.48 -24.62 -9.12
N LYS A 153 3.56 -23.83 -9.17
CA LYS A 153 4.82 -24.17 -8.49
C LYS A 153 4.68 -24.22 -6.98
N ILE A 154 4.00 -23.25 -6.37
CA ILE A 154 3.75 -23.24 -4.92
C ILE A 154 2.88 -24.45 -4.53
N ILE A 155 1.78 -24.71 -5.24
CA ILE A 155 0.88 -25.82 -4.97
C ILE A 155 1.61 -27.16 -5.10
N ASN A 156 2.36 -27.35 -6.20
CA ASN A 156 3.12 -28.58 -6.42
C ASN A 156 4.23 -28.75 -5.36
N HIS A 157 4.91 -27.67 -4.99
CA HIS A 157 5.90 -27.70 -3.91
C HIS A 157 5.25 -28.17 -2.61
N VAL A 158 4.15 -27.53 -2.18
CA VAL A 158 3.44 -27.89 -0.94
C VAL A 158 2.91 -29.33 -0.98
N ARG A 159 2.36 -29.78 -2.12
CA ARG A 159 1.87 -31.17 -2.28
C ARG A 159 3.00 -32.20 -2.21
N ASN A 160 4.15 -31.88 -2.78
CA ASN A 160 5.29 -32.78 -2.83
C ASN A 160 6.17 -32.71 -1.56
N TYR A 161 5.99 -31.68 -0.73
CA TYR A 161 6.66 -31.54 0.56
C TYR A 161 5.89 -32.31 1.66
N GLN A 162 6.08 -33.63 1.72
CA GLN A 162 5.63 -34.43 2.87
C GLN A 162 6.60 -34.27 4.05
N LYS A 163 6.12 -33.67 5.15
CA LYS A 163 6.85 -33.64 6.43
C LYS A 163 6.75 -35.04 7.08
N ASN A 164 7.85 -35.79 7.08
CA ASN A 164 8.16 -36.96 7.93
C ASN A 164 7.04 -37.99 8.18
N SER A 165 6.85 -38.96 7.28
CA SER A 165 6.12 -40.21 7.54
C SER A 165 6.93 -41.25 8.33
N ARG A 166 7.89 -40.82 9.15
CA ARG A 166 8.70 -41.71 10.01
C ARG A 166 8.69 -41.21 11.46
N LEU A 167 7.59 -41.43 12.15
CA LEU A 167 7.64 -41.68 13.59
C LEU A 167 7.78 -43.20 13.75
N PRO A 168 8.82 -43.73 14.41
CA PRO A 168 8.83 -45.12 14.82
C PRO A 168 7.71 -45.29 15.84
N GLU A 169 6.76 -46.17 15.56
CA GLU A 169 5.83 -46.67 16.57
C GLU A 169 6.64 -47.27 17.73
N ARG A 170 6.32 -46.84 18.96
CA ARG A 170 6.80 -47.46 20.18
C ARG A 170 5.68 -48.32 20.75
#